data_AF-A0A6A6AI59-F1
#
_entry.id   AF-A0A6A6AI59-F1
#
_cell.length_a   1.000
_cell.length_b   1.000
_cell.length_c   1.000
_cell.angle_alpha   90.00
_cell.angle_beta   90.00
_cell.angle_gamma   90.00
#
_symmetry.space_group_name_H-M   'P 1'
#
loop_
_entity.id
_entity.type
_entity.pdbx_description
1 polymer ?
#
loop_
_entity_poly.entity_id
_entity_poly.type
_entity_poly.pdbx_seq_one_letter_code
_entity_poly.pdbx_strand_id
1 'polypeptide(L)'
;MCRLLWKFFEWDYHPTIPTRAFPRLAHVIPVNVIELGARLEAYLDELPSVIALRLCHRYGKGVLSNLPQEILGQVITEMQQMANAKTQPKWEENSACFQGRCRMVDHYLPYNEDFEKMWLDMTEYEDDMTPPLLDYYTEEEKINMVQERMEDGYFADDGVAFEIHDDMQDQWVKMLCLCDKGPGQTKDRTTFLPFNDILRSHFGLETIIVHEAMSDELVRFLPNTKSMDGKSYHTSCFLALPHCSSGSQQGGRTALSKHSSFLKADNHLAFHQVIDPTTLSINEEQNKRFSRALRILDLKPHWQLTELETLIKPPARDNALWEICDFQIENCPEPTKKSRKEKNENLKGYIAVKSEELGKESWPQLMVIASSDVVAPDE
;
A
#
# COMPACT_ATOMS: atom_id res chain seq x y z
N MET A 1 22.15 4.88 -1.78
CA MET A 1 21.93 4.47 -0.37
C MET A 1 20.55 5.00 -0.02
N CYS A 2 19.50 4.15 -0.11
CA CYS A 2 18.10 4.49 0.22
C CYS A 2 18.10 5.05 1.65
N ARG A 3 18.21 6.37 1.83
CA ARG A 3 17.98 7.04 3.11
C ARG A 3 16.48 7.23 3.28
N LEU A 4 15.74 6.14 3.17
CA LEU A 4 14.57 6.05 4.01
C LEU A 4 15.14 5.96 5.42
N LEU A 5 15.14 7.09 6.13
CA LEU A 5 15.30 7.10 7.59
C LEU A 5 14.04 6.53 8.25
N TRP A 6 13.53 5.44 7.67
CA TRP A 6 12.51 4.58 8.24
C TRP A 6 13.24 3.58 9.12
N LYS A 7 13.83 4.08 10.21
CA LYS A 7 14.22 3.23 11.33
C LYS A 7 13.22 3.50 12.43
N PHE A 8 12.42 2.50 12.78
CA PHE A 8 11.70 2.50 14.04
C PHE A 8 12.73 2.57 15.17
N PHE A 9 12.82 3.74 15.81
CA PHE A 9 13.36 3.92 17.16
C PHE A 9 14.62 3.09 17.53
N GLU A 10 15.76 3.34 16.87
CA GLU A 10 17.03 3.14 17.57
C GLU A 10 17.24 4.35 18.49
N TRP A 11 16.84 4.21 19.76
CA TRP A 11 16.93 5.25 20.80
C TRP A 11 18.35 5.79 21.04
N ASP A 12 19.38 5.14 20.50
CA ASP A 12 20.79 5.48 20.74
C ASP A 12 21.54 6.10 19.54
N TYR A 13 20.88 6.37 18.42
CA TYR A 13 21.55 6.97 17.26
C TYR A 13 21.33 8.48 17.16
N HIS A 14 22.43 9.24 17.09
CA HIS A 14 22.40 10.67 16.79
C HIS A 14 21.51 10.94 15.56
N PRO A 15 20.47 11.79 15.66
CA PRO A 15 19.52 12.01 14.58
C PRO A 15 20.24 12.73 13.44
N THR A 16 20.69 11.97 12.45
CA THR A 16 20.97 12.55 11.15
C THR A 16 19.62 12.96 10.58
N ILE A 17 19.34 14.27 10.60
CA ILE A 17 18.11 14.85 10.06
C ILE A 17 17.94 14.33 8.61
N PRO A 18 16.80 13.69 8.27
CA PRO A 18 16.54 13.27 6.92
C PRO A 18 16.66 14.46 5.97
N THR A 19 17.38 14.27 4.86
CA THR A 19 17.32 15.21 3.75
C THR A 19 15.91 15.19 3.19
N ARG A 20 15.11 16.22 3.53
CA ARG A 20 13.78 16.41 2.98
C ARG A 20 13.86 16.50 1.47
N ALA A 21 13.01 15.75 0.78
CA ALA A 21 12.93 15.86 -0.66
C ALA A 21 12.37 17.23 -1.05
N PHE A 22 12.80 17.72 -2.21
CA PHE A 22 12.22 18.94 -2.75
C PHE A 22 10.77 18.68 -3.16
N PRO A 23 9.86 19.65 -2.93
CA PRO A 23 8.54 19.62 -3.55
C PRO A 23 8.66 19.42 -5.05
N ARG A 24 7.91 18.45 -5.56
CA ARG A 24 7.88 18.09 -6.97
C ARG A 24 6.58 18.58 -7.58
N LEU A 25 6.70 19.35 -8.65
CA LEU A 25 5.57 19.70 -9.52
C LEU A 25 5.49 18.68 -10.65
N ALA A 26 4.37 17.97 -10.79
CA ALA A 26 4.20 16.94 -11.80
C ALA A 26 2.75 16.79 -12.26
N HIS A 27 2.57 16.33 -13.50
CA HIS A 27 1.28 15.81 -13.95
C HIS A 27 1.13 14.38 -13.47
N VAL A 28 0.07 14.12 -12.74
CA VAL A 28 -0.12 12.86 -12.04
C VAL A 28 -1.55 12.32 -12.11
N ILE A 29 -1.67 11.03 -11.85
CA ILE A 29 -2.93 10.32 -11.59
C ILE A 29 -2.75 9.53 -10.29
N PRO A 30 -3.55 9.77 -9.24
CA PRO A 30 -3.50 8.96 -8.03
C PRO A 30 -4.00 7.56 -8.35
N VAL A 31 -3.28 6.54 -7.89
CA VAL A 31 -3.63 5.13 -8.08
C VAL A 31 -3.46 4.38 -6.78
N ASN A 32 -4.17 3.26 -6.65
CA ASN A 32 -3.99 2.37 -5.51
C ASN A 32 -2.64 1.64 -5.65
N VAL A 33 -1.74 1.82 -4.69
CA VAL A 33 -0.41 1.20 -4.72
C VAL A 33 -0.46 -0.33 -4.73
N ILE A 34 -1.45 -0.91 -4.03
CA ILE A 34 -1.66 -2.35 -3.96
C ILE A 34 -2.04 -2.88 -5.34
N GLU A 35 -3.03 -2.25 -5.99
CA GLU A 35 -3.44 -2.62 -7.35
C GLU A 35 -2.32 -2.40 -8.36
N LEU A 36 -1.61 -1.28 -8.28
CA LEU A 36 -0.50 -0.98 -9.17
C LEU A 36 0.61 -2.03 -9.04
N GLY A 37 1.04 -2.32 -7.81
CA GLY A 37 2.08 -3.29 -7.52
C GLY A 37 1.70 -4.70 -7.99
N ALA A 38 0.53 -5.18 -7.58
CA ALA A 38 0.02 -6.50 -7.95
C ALA A 38 -0.09 -6.68 -9.46
N ARG A 39 -0.56 -5.65 -10.17
CA ARG A 39 -0.73 -5.70 -11.63
C ARG A 39 0.58 -5.52 -12.38
N LEU A 40 1.55 -4.79 -11.84
CA LEU A 40 2.90 -4.72 -12.42
C LEU A 40 3.66 -6.04 -12.21
N GLU A 41 3.51 -6.69 -11.06
CA GLU A 41 4.06 -8.03 -10.80
C GLU A 41 3.44 -9.04 -11.78
N ALA A 42 2.11 -9.09 -11.87
CA ALA A 42 1.41 -9.94 -12.83
C ALA A 42 1.78 -9.63 -14.28
N TYR A 43 1.89 -8.35 -14.65
CA TYR A 43 2.29 -7.94 -15.99
C TYR A 43 3.71 -8.41 -16.32
N LEU A 44 4.64 -8.30 -15.38
CA LEU A 44 6.03 -8.71 -15.55
C LEU A 44 6.17 -10.23 -15.69
N ASP A 45 5.46 -10.99 -14.86
CA ASP A 45 5.51 -12.45 -14.89
C ASP A 45 4.86 -13.02 -16.15
N GLU A 46 3.78 -12.40 -16.65
CA GLU A 46 3.11 -12.81 -17.89
C GLU A 46 3.76 -12.25 -19.16
N LEU A 47 4.67 -11.28 -19.05
CA LEU A 47 5.29 -10.62 -20.21
C LEU A 47 5.95 -11.61 -21.18
N PRO A 48 6.73 -12.62 -20.75
CA PRO A 48 7.29 -13.61 -21.66
C PRO A 48 6.22 -14.40 -22.43
N SER A 49 5.16 -14.82 -21.74
CA SER A 49 4.02 -15.55 -22.32
C SER A 49 3.29 -14.70 -23.35
N VAL A 50 3.02 -13.43 -23.02
CA VAL A 50 2.37 -12.46 -23.92
C VAL A 50 3.24 -12.19 -25.16
N ILE A 51 4.55 -12.04 -25.00
CA ILE A 51 5.48 -11.87 -26.13
C ILE A 51 5.46 -13.12 -27.01
N ALA A 52 5.56 -14.31 -26.41
CA ALA A 52 5.51 -15.57 -27.15
C ALA A 52 4.20 -15.71 -27.95
N LEU A 53 3.05 -15.42 -27.33
CA LEU A 53 1.74 -15.43 -27.98
C LEU A 53 1.69 -14.46 -29.17
N ARG A 54 2.17 -13.22 -28.99
CA ARG A 54 2.22 -12.22 -30.06
C ARG A 54 3.15 -12.63 -31.20
N LEU A 55 4.30 -13.24 -30.90
CA LEU A 55 5.23 -13.74 -31.92
C LEU A 55 4.64 -14.92 -32.69
N CYS A 56 4.00 -15.87 -32.00
CA CYS A 56 3.29 -16.99 -32.62
C CYS A 56 2.11 -16.52 -33.48
N HIS A 57 1.36 -15.52 -33.03
CA HIS A 57 0.28 -14.91 -33.81
C HIS A 57 0.81 -14.21 -35.07
N ARG A 58 1.86 -13.39 -34.93
CA ARG A 58 2.38 -12.57 -36.04
C ARG A 58 3.19 -13.35 -37.06
N TYR A 59 3.96 -14.35 -36.62
CA TYR A 59 4.96 -15.04 -37.46
C TYR A 59 4.73 -16.56 -37.55
N GLY A 60 3.84 -17.12 -36.73
CA GLY A 60 3.58 -18.55 -36.71
C GLY A 60 2.79 -19.04 -37.91
N LYS A 61 2.84 -20.36 -38.12
CA LYS A 61 1.98 -21.07 -39.07
C LYS A 61 1.01 -21.94 -38.26
N GLY A 62 -0.29 -21.69 -38.38
CA GLY A 62 -1.30 -22.53 -37.73
C GLY A 62 -2.56 -21.75 -37.35
N VAL A 63 -3.38 -22.37 -36.50
CA VAL A 63 -4.66 -21.79 -36.05
C VAL A 63 -4.44 -20.48 -35.29
N LEU A 64 -3.35 -20.38 -34.51
CA LEU A 64 -3.03 -19.19 -33.72
C LEU A 64 -2.72 -17.95 -34.55
N SER A 65 -2.12 -18.08 -35.74
CA SER A 65 -1.86 -16.91 -36.61
C SER A 65 -3.08 -16.43 -37.39
N ASN A 66 -4.14 -17.23 -37.44
CA ASN A 66 -5.43 -16.86 -38.02
C ASN A 66 -6.41 -16.29 -36.99
N LEU A 67 -6.02 -16.21 -35.72
CA LEU A 67 -6.88 -15.70 -34.66
C LEU A 67 -7.11 -14.18 -34.87
N PRO A 68 -8.35 -13.67 -34.75
CA PRO A 68 -8.59 -12.23 -34.77
C PRO A 68 -7.82 -11.54 -33.64
N GLN A 69 -7.33 -10.32 -33.91
CA GLN A 69 -6.51 -9.55 -32.96
C GLN A 69 -7.27 -9.26 -31.66
N GLU A 70 -8.59 -9.15 -31.75
CA GLU A 70 -9.51 -8.92 -30.65
C GLU A 70 -9.53 -10.11 -29.69
N ILE A 71 -9.58 -11.34 -30.22
CA ILE A 71 -9.59 -12.56 -29.41
C ILE A 71 -8.22 -12.77 -28.76
N LEU A 72 -7.13 -12.48 -29.47
CA LEU A 72 -5.79 -12.48 -28.86
C LEU A 72 -5.72 -11.47 -27.70
N GLY A 73 -6.31 -10.29 -27.88
CA GLY A 73 -6.40 -9.26 -26.84
C GLY A 73 -7.19 -9.74 -25.61
N GLN A 74 -8.32 -10.42 -25.82
CA GLN A 74 -9.11 -11.02 -24.74
C GLN A 74 -8.31 -12.08 -23.99
N VAL A 75 -7.65 -13.00 -24.68
CA VAL A 75 -6.82 -14.04 -24.04
C VAL A 75 -5.71 -13.41 -23.18
N ILE A 76 -5.02 -12.40 -23.69
CA ILE A 76 -3.99 -11.68 -22.93
C ILE A 76 -4.59 -11.01 -21.68
N THR A 77 -5.78 -10.41 -21.81
CA THR A 77 -6.47 -9.74 -20.70
C THR A 77 -6.84 -10.74 -19.61
N GLU A 78 -7.43 -11.88 -19.98
CA GLU A 78 -7.80 -12.95 -19.06
C GLU A 78 -6.56 -13.54 -18.35
N MET A 79 -5.47 -13.77 -19.07
CA MET A 79 -4.20 -14.22 -18.46
C MET A 79 -3.70 -13.24 -17.40
N GLN A 80 -3.74 -11.94 -17.70
CA GLN A 80 -3.33 -10.90 -16.75
C GLN A 80 -4.26 -10.83 -15.55
N GLN A 81 -5.58 -10.99 -15.73
CA GLN A 81 -6.54 -11.02 -14.63
C GLN A 81 -6.33 -12.23 -13.71
N MET A 82 -6.08 -13.42 -14.29
CA MET A 82 -5.76 -14.62 -13.53
C MET A 82 -4.45 -14.49 -12.74
N ALA A 83 -3.43 -13.87 -13.32
CA ALA A 83 -2.17 -13.59 -12.63
C ALA A 83 -2.37 -12.55 -11.51
N ASN A 84 -3.12 -11.47 -11.77
CA ASN A 84 -3.44 -10.46 -10.76
C ASN A 84 -4.21 -11.04 -9.57
N ALA A 85 -5.18 -11.94 -9.80
CA ALA A 85 -5.92 -12.59 -8.72
C ALA A 85 -5.02 -13.40 -7.77
N LYS A 86 -3.82 -13.81 -8.21
CA LYS A 86 -2.84 -14.50 -7.38
C LYS A 86 -1.89 -13.55 -6.65
N THR A 87 -1.53 -12.43 -7.28
CA THR A 87 -0.57 -11.47 -6.70
C THR A 87 -1.24 -10.49 -5.74
N GLN A 88 -2.48 -10.07 -6.01
CA GLN A 88 -3.18 -9.05 -5.22
C GLN A 88 -3.31 -9.37 -3.72
N PRO A 89 -3.69 -10.60 -3.29
CA PRO A 89 -3.80 -10.91 -1.87
C PRO A 89 -2.50 -10.69 -1.09
N LYS A 90 -1.36 -11.04 -1.68
CA LYS A 90 -0.02 -10.83 -1.10
C LYS A 90 0.30 -9.33 -0.90
N TRP A 91 -0.11 -8.47 -1.83
CA TRP A 91 0.07 -7.02 -1.68
C TRP A 91 -0.86 -6.44 -0.60
N GLU A 92 -2.09 -6.93 -0.51
CA GLU A 92 -3.04 -6.53 0.54
C GLU A 92 -2.51 -6.91 1.93
N GLU A 93 -2.05 -8.14 2.09
CA GLU A 93 -1.45 -8.66 3.32
C GLU A 93 -0.24 -7.85 3.78
N ASN A 94 0.73 -7.62 2.88
CA ASN A 94 1.93 -6.83 3.22
C ASN A 94 1.59 -5.38 3.60
N SER A 95 0.51 -4.82 3.05
CA SER A 95 0.07 -3.44 3.38
C SER A 95 -0.69 -3.34 4.70
N ALA A 96 -1.28 -4.45 5.17
CA ALA A 96 -2.20 -4.43 6.31
C ALA A 96 -1.51 -4.00 7.61
N CYS A 97 -0.30 -4.52 7.86
CA CYS A 97 0.50 -4.16 9.03
C CYS A 97 0.90 -2.69 8.99
N PHE A 98 1.33 -2.20 7.82
CA PHE A 98 1.71 -0.80 7.62
C PHE A 98 0.56 0.16 7.90
N GLN A 99 -0.66 -0.21 7.52
CA GLN A 99 -1.88 0.55 7.81
C GLN A 99 -2.42 0.36 9.23
N GLY A 100 -1.80 -0.49 10.06
CA GLY A 100 -2.33 -0.87 11.38
C GLY A 100 -3.69 -1.56 11.32
N ARG A 101 -4.02 -2.18 10.17
CA ARG A 101 -5.30 -2.88 9.91
C ARG A 101 -5.17 -4.40 9.98
N CYS A 102 -3.97 -4.91 10.25
CA CYS A 102 -3.74 -6.31 10.54
C CYS A 102 -4.44 -6.70 11.85
N ARG A 103 -4.82 -7.97 11.96
CA ARG A 103 -5.20 -8.59 13.23
C ARG A 103 -4.00 -9.32 13.79
N MET A 104 -3.98 -9.48 15.11
CA MET A 104 -2.89 -10.26 15.73
C MET A 104 -2.73 -11.65 15.18
N VAL A 105 -3.85 -12.27 14.89
CA VAL A 105 -3.88 -13.62 14.39
C VAL A 105 -3.31 -13.70 12.96
N ASP A 106 -3.42 -12.63 12.17
CA ASP A 106 -2.88 -12.59 10.81
C ASP A 106 -1.34 -12.73 10.82
N HIS A 107 -0.67 -12.36 11.93
CA HIS A 107 0.80 -12.49 12.06
C HIS A 107 1.28 -13.91 12.31
N TYR A 108 0.39 -14.82 12.71
CA TYR A 108 0.75 -16.21 12.98
C TYR A 108 0.24 -17.17 11.89
N LEU A 109 -0.32 -16.63 10.80
CA LEU A 109 -0.70 -17.41 9.62
C LEU A 109 0.41 -17.29 8.54
N PRO A 110 0.75 -18.38 7.82
CA PRO A 110 0.24 -19.74 7.97
C PRO A 110 0.78 -20.41 9.24
N TYR A 111 0.05 -21.44 9.71
CA TYR A 111 0.41 -22.23 10.88
C TYR A 111 1.87 -22.67 10.84
N ASN A 112 2.64 -22.30 11.87
CA ASN A 112 4.07 -22.58 11.96
C ASN A 112 4.44 -23.07 13.38
N GLU A 113 5.71 -23.42 13.58
CA GLU A 113 6.20 -23.92 14.88
C GLU A 113 6.04 -22.88 16.00
N ASP A 114 6.14 -21.59 15.68
CA ASP A 114 5.94 -20.49 16.63
C ASP A 114 4.46 -20.38 17.06
N PHE A 115 3.53 -20.59 16.13
CA PHE A 115 2.10 -20.71 16.42
C PHE A 115 1.83 -21.89 17.36
N GLU A 116 2.37 -23.07 17.04
CA GLU A 116 2.18 -24.27 17.88
C GLU A 116 2.70 -24.02 19.29
N LYS A 117 3.87 -23.40 19.43
CA LYS A 117 4.43 -23.04 20.74
C LYS A 117 3.51 -22.07 21.49
N MET A 118 3.00 -21.03 20.83
CA MET A 118 2.05 -20.11 21.44
C MET A 118 0.77 -20.80 21.90
N TRP A 119 0.23 -21.70 21.07
CA TRP A 119 -0.96 -22.47 21.42
C TRP A 119 -0.69 -23.40 22.62
N LEU A 120 0.47 -24.05 22.66
CA LEU A 120 0.88 -24.87 23.80
C LEU A 120 1.01 -24.03 25.07
N ASP A 121 1.71 -22.90 25.01
CA ASP A 121 1.86 -21.97 26.14
C ASP A 121 0.48 -21.53 26.65
N MET A 122 -0.46 -21.21 25.75
CA MET A 122 -1.84 -20.87 26.09
C MET A 122 -2.57 -21.97 26.86
N THR A 123 -2.42 -23.22 26.42
CA THR A 123 -3.07 -24.37 27.04
C THR A 123 -2.42 -24.79 28.36
N GLU A 124 -1.12 -24.55 28.54
CA GLU A 124 -0.40 -24.90 29.78
C GLU A 124 -0.86 -24.05 30.99
N TYR A 125 -1.32 -22.82 30.76
CA TYR A 125 -1.88 -21.96 31.81
C TYR A 125 -3.31 -22.34 32.23
N GLU A 126 -4.00 -23.18 31.46
CA GLU A 126 -5.31 -23.69 31.85
C GLU A 126 -5.16 -24.97 32.68
N ASP A 127 -5.14 -24.81 34.01
CA ASP A 127 -4.99 -25.89 35.02
C ASP A 127 -5.94 -27.11 34.83
N ASP A 128 -6.94 -27.03 33.94
CA ASP A 128 -7.94 -28.08 33.65
C ASP A 128 -7.70 -28.87 32.34
N MET A 129 -6.74 -28.49 31.49
CA MET A 129 -6.47 -29.19 30.21
C MET A 129 -5.49 -30.35 30.42
N THR A 130 -6.03 -31.57 30.65
CA THR A 130 -5.18 -32.76 30.77
C THR A 130 -4.42 -33.06 29.45
N PRO A 131 -3.11 -33.40 29.50
CA PRO A 131 -2.24 -33.60 28.32
C PRO A 131 -2.75 -34.50 27.18
N PRO A 132 -3.56 -35.56 27.40
CA PRO A 132 -4.03 -36.41 26.31
C PRO A 132 -4.98 -35.71 25.32
N LEU A 133 -5.51 -34.53 25.64
CA LEU A 133 -6.47 -33.81 24.79
C LEU A 133 -5.80 -32.91 23.72
N LEU A 134 -4.51 -32.62 23.86
CA LEU A 134 -3.81 -31.67 22.98
C LEU A 134 -3.66 -32.17 21.53
N ASP A 135 -3.46 -33.49 21.35
CA ASP A 135 -3.31 -34.11 20.02
C ASP A 135 -4.63 -34.24 19.24
N TYR A 136 -5.78 -33.91 19.85
CA TYR A 136 -7.10 -34.03 19.21
C TYR A 136 -7.53 -32.79 18.43
N TYR A 137 -6.85 -31.66 18.61
CA TYR A 137 -7.19 -30.41 17.93
C TYR A 137 -6.54 -30.35 16.55
N THR A 138 -7.37 -30.09 15.54
CA THR A 138 -6.91 -29.75 14.20
C THR A 138 -6.23 -28.38 14.18
N GLU A 139 -5.38 -28.10 13.20
CA GLU A 139 -4.73 -26.78 13.02
C GLU A 139 -5.77 -25.64 12.99
N GLU A 140 -6.91 -25.85 12.33
CA GLU A 140 -8.00 -24.87 12.28
C GLU A 140 -8.63 -24.63 13.66
N GLU A 141 -8.83 -25.67 14.47
CA GLU A 141 -9.35 -25.52 15.83
C GLU A 141 -8.35 -24.80 16.74
N LYS A 142 -7.06 -25.13 16.63
CA LYS A 142 -5.99 -24.42 17.35
C LYS A 142 -5.99 -22.95 16.96
N ILE A 143 -6.07 -22.63 15.66
CA ILE A 143 -6.19 -21.26 15.16
C ILE A 143 -7.40 -20.56 15.78
N ASN A 144 -8.58 -21.16 15.75
CA ASN A 144 -9.80 -20.56 16.29
C ASN A 144 -9.70 -20.30 17.80
N MET A 145 -9.09 -21.21 18.57
CA MET A 145 -8.88 -21.04 20.02
C MET A 145 -7.92 -19.89 20.32
N VAL A 146 -6.80 -19.80 19.60
CA VAL A 146 -5.87 -18.68 19.76
C VAL A 146 -6.53 -17.36 19.35
N GLN A 147 -7.30 -17.35 18.25
CA GLN A 147 -8.05 -16.19 17.79
C GLN A 147 -8.99 -15.65 18.88
N GLU A 148 -9.82 -16.53 19.45
CA GLU A 148 -10.79 -16.17 20.48
C GLU A 148 -10.10 -15.54 21.69
N ARG A 149 -8.98 -16.14 22.14
CA ARG A 149 -8.27 -15.68 23.32
C ARG A 149 -7.44 -14.41 23.10
N MET A 150 -6.89 -14.22 21.90
CA MET A 150 -6.24 -12.96 21.53
C MET A 150 -7.24 -11.80 21.49
N GLU A 151 -8.45 -12.05 21.00
CA GLU A 151 -9.51 -11.04 20.94
C GLU A 151 -10.01 -10.62 22.34
N ASP A 152 -9.94 -11.52 23.32
CA ASP A 152 -10.23 -11.25 24.73
C ASP A 152 -9.14 -10.43 25.45
N GLY A 153 -8.05 -10.09 24.75
CA GLY A 153 -6.99 -9.22 25.25
C GLY A 153 -5.97 -9.90 26.17
N TYR A 154 -6.00 -11.24 26.26
CA TYR A 154 -5.13 -12.00 27.15
C TYR A 154 -3.64 -11.97 26.70
N PHE A 155 -3.39 -11.70 25.41
CA PHE A 155 -2.05 -11.71 24.78
C PHE A 155 -1.63 -10.34 24.22
N ALA A 156 -2.16 -9.24 24.77
CA ALA A 156 -1.83 -7.90 24.27
C ALA A 156 -0.35 -7.48 24.43
N ASP A 157 0.49 -8.32 25.06
CA ASP A 157 1.90 -8.05 25.36
C ASP A 157 2.82 -9.22 24.91
N ASP A 158 2.47 -9.93 23.84
CA ASP A 158 3.41 -10.88 23.22
C ASP A 158 4.37 -10.12 22.30
N GLY A 159 5.62 -9.94 22.74
CA GLY A 159 6.67 -9.28 21.96
C GLY A 159 6.88 -9.89 20.57
N VAL A 160 6.53 -11.16 20.35
CA VAL A 160 6.67 -11.83 19.04
C VAL A 160 5.73 -11.23 17.99
N ALA A 161 4.46 -10.96 18.34
CA ALA A 161 3.53 -10.30 17.41
C ALA A 161 4.03 -8.92 16.99
N PHE A 162 4.58 -8.15 17.94
CA PHE A 162 5.16 -6.84 17.68
C PHE A 162 6.37 -6.94 16.74
N GLU A 163 7.27 -7.90 16.96
CA GLU A 163 8.42 -8.13 16.08
C GLU A 163 7.98 -8.49 14.65
N ILE A 164 7.03 -9.41 14.49
CA ILE A 164 6.49 -9.78 13.17
C ILE A 164 5.79 -8.56 12.54
N HIS A 165 5.05 -7.78 13.32
CA HIS A 165 4.38 -6.58 12.85
C HIS A 165 5.37 -5.55 12.30
N ASP A 166 6.42 -5.24 13.06
CA ASP A 166 7.46 -4.31 12.68
C ASP A 166 8.22 -4.83 11.43
N ASP A 167 8.55 -6.12 11.39
CA ASP A 167 9.20 -6.74 10.22
C ASP A 167 8.34 -6.64 8.95
N MET A 168 7.02 -6.83 9.07
CA MET A 168 6.07 -6.69 7.96
C MET A 168 5.94 -5.23 7.50
N GLN A 169 5.92 -4.27 8.43
CA GLN A 169 5.96 -2.84 8.06
C GLN A 169 7.25 -2.50 7.30
N ASP A 170 8.38 -2.97 7.81
CA ASP A 170 9.70 -2.81 7.19
C ASP A 170 9.76 -3.45 5.80
N GLN A 171 9.18 -4.64 5.66
CA GLN A 171 9.08 -5.34 4.39
C GLN A 171 8.24 -4.56 3.37
N TRP A 172 7.12 -3.97 3.79
CA TRP A 172 6.31 -3.12 2.92
C TRP A 172 7.11 -1.92 2.39
N VAL A 173 7.85 -1.23 3.27
CA VAL A 173 8.71 -0.10 2.89
C VAL A 173 9.84 -0.56 1.95
N LYS A 174 10.49 -1.69 2.23
CA LYS A 174 11.52 -2.29 1.36
C LYS A 174 10.96 -2.64 -0.02
N MET A 175 9.78 -3.24 -0.06
CA MET A 175 9.06 -3.60 -1.28
C MET A 175 8.73 -2.39 -2.15
N LEU A 176 8.51 -1.23 -1.52
CA LEU A 176 8.21 0.03 -2.20
C LEU A 176 9.44 0.92 -2.46
N CYS A 177 10.64 0.59 -1.94
CA CYS A 177 11.84 1.40 -2.16
C CYS A 177 12.22 1.43 -3.66
N LEU A 178 12.48 2.65 -4.17
CA LEU A 178 12.88 2.95 -5.55
C LEU A 178 14.40 3.09 -5.73
N CYS A 179 15.19 2.99 -4.66
CA CYS A 179 16.62 3.22 -4.77
C CYS A 179 17.35 2.01 -5.35
N ASP A 180 18.32 2.27 -6.24
CA ASP A 180 19.19 1.22 -6.75
C ASP A 180 20.12 0.71 -5.65
N LYS A 181 20.29 -0.62 -5.58
CA LYS A 181 21.30 -1.18 -4.69
C LYS A 181 22.66 -0.76 -5.25
N GLY A 182 23.55 -0.26 -4.39
CA GLY A 182 24.87 0.19 -4.81
C GLY A 182 25.64 -0.89 -5.60
N PRO A 183 26.68 -0.52 -6.35
CA PRO A 183 27.41 -1.44 -7.22
C PRO A 183 27.91 -2.67 -6.45
N GLY A 184 27.47 -3.86 -6.88
CA GLY A 184 27.93 -5.15 -6.34
C GLY A 184 26.86 -6.00 -5.63
N GLN A 185 25.63 -5.50 -5.45
CA GLN A 185 24.53 -6.33 -4.95
C GLN A 185 23.64 -6.81 -6.10
N THR A 186 23.22 -8.07 -6.06
CA THR A 186 22.29 -8.64 -7.04
C THR A 186 20.97 -7.89 -7.01
N LYS A 187 20.42 -7.59 -8.20
CA LYS A 187 19.07 -7.02 -8.36
C LYS A 187 18.06 -7.99 -7.76
N ASP A 188 17.68 -7.69 -6.52
CA ASP A 188 16.69 -8.49 -5.83
C ASP A 188 15.30 -8.02 -6.25
N ARG A 189 14.41 -8.97 -6.56
CA ARG A 189 13.02 -8.68 -6.98
C ARG A 189 12.17 -8.10 -5.84
N THR A 190 12.76 -7.93 -4.66
CA THR A 190 12.14 -7.47 -3.42
C THR A 190 11.96 -5.95 -3.35
N THR A 191 12.26 -5.18 -4.40
CA THR A 191 12.13 -3.71 -4.42
C THR A 191 11.20 -3.27 -5.55
N PHE A 192 10.72 -2.02 -5.51
CA PHE A 192 9.81 -1.48 -6.53
C PHE A 192 10.53 -1.05 -7.81
N LEU A 193 11.86 -0.98 -7.79
CA LEU A 193 12.66 -0.48 -8.90
C LEU A 193 12.37 -1.21 -10.24
N PRO A 194 12.28 -2.55 -10.31
CA PRO A 194 11.94 -3.24 -11.56
C PRO A 194 10.56 -2.84 -12.12
N PHE A 195 9.59 -2.57 -11.24
CA PHE A 195 8.25 -2.12 -11.64
C PHE A 195 8.29 -0.70 -12.19
N ASN A 196 9.08 0.19 -11.56
CA ASN A 196 9.28 1.55 -12.06
C ASN A 196 10.04 1.57 -13.41
N ASP A 197 11.01 0.67 -13.60
CA ASP A 197 11.72 0.50 -14.88
C ASP A 197 10.76 0.07 -16.00
N ILE A 198 9.81 -0.82 -15.71
CA ILE A 198 8.78 -1.23 -16.67
C ILE A 198 7.84 -0.06 -16.99
N LEU A 199 7.41 0.69 -15.97
CA LEU A 199 6.60 1.90 -16.19
C LEU A 199 7.32 2.89 -17.12
N ARG A 200 8.61 3.13 -16.89
CA ARG A 200 9.41 4.04 -17.70
C ARG A 200 9.58 3.52 -19.13
N SER A 201 9.95 2.25 -19.29
CA SER A 201 10.28 1.67 -20.59
C SER A 201 9.06 1.34 -21.45
N HIS A 202 7.98 0.78 -20.87
CA HIS A 202 6.80 0.33 -21.62
C HIS A 202 5.72 1.41 -21.77
N PHE A 203 5.63 2.31 -20.79
CA PHE A 203 4.56 3.31 -20.72
C PHE A 203 5.08 4.75 -20.79
N GLY A 204 6.37 4.98 -20.57
CA GLY A 204 6.93 6.34 -20.53
C GLY A 204 6.41 7.14 -19.33
N LEU A 205 6.12 6.45 -18.23
CA LEU A 205 5.64 6.98 -16.95
C LEU A 205 6.57 6.54 -15.82
N GLU A 206 6.41 7.12 -14.65
CA GLU A 206 7.05 6.64 -13.43
C GLU A 206 6.10 6.71 -12.24
N THR A 207 6.54 6.19 -11.11
CA THR A 207 5.80 6.26 -9.86
C THR A 207 6.37 7.28 -8.90
N ILE A 208 5.46 7.94 -8.19
CA ILE A 208 5.77 8.70 -6.99
C ILE A 208 5.06 7.96 -5.86
N ILE A 209 5.83 7.46 -4.90
CA ILE A 209 5.33 6.75 -3.73
C ILE A 209 5.63 7.59 -2.51
N VAL A 210 4.62 7.78 -1.67
CA VAL A 210 4.71 8.60 -0.47
C VAL A 210 4.08 7.87 0.70
N HIS A 211 4.78 7.84 1.82
CA HIS A 211 4.28 7.27 3.06
C HIS A 211 3.85 8.39 4.01
N GLU A 212 2.66 8.26 4.56
CA GLU A 212 1.98 9.26 5.39
C GLU A 212 1.59 8.63 6.72
N ALA A 213 1.97 9.23 7.84
CA ALA A 213 1.39 8.87 9.12
C ALA A 213 -0.09 9.28 9.15
N MET A 214 -0.97 8.36 9.56
CA MET A 214 -2.38 8.66 9.76
C MET A 214 -2.57 9.44 11.07
N SER A 215 -3.46 10.43 11.06
CA SER A 215 -3.85 11.14 12.28
C SER A 215 -4.57 10.22 13.27
N ASP A 216 -4.47 10.53 14.56
CA ASP A 216 -5.21 9.82 15.62
C ASP A 216 -6.71 9.75 15.32
N GLU A 217 -7.26 10.81 14.72
CA GLU A 217 -8.66 10.86 14.32
C GLU A 217 -8.99 9.88 13.21
N LEU A 218 -8.17 9.80 12.17
CA LEU A 218 -8.36 8.85 11.09
C LEU A 218 -8.19 7.42 11.61
N VAL A 219 -7.17 7.16 12.42
CA VAL A 219 -6.94 5.85 13.07
C VAL A 219 -8.13 5.47 13.94
N ARG A 220 -8.74 6.39 14.69
CA ARG A 220 -9.94 6.09 15.50
C ARG A 220 -11.22 5.93 14.68
N PHE A 221 -11.29 6.54 13.51
CA PHE A 221 -12.45 6.46 12.62
C PHE A 221 -12.49 5.12 11.88
N LEU A 222 -11.33 4.65 11.43
CA LEU A 222 -11.22 3.47 10.57
C LEU A 222 -11.60 2.18 11.32
N PRO A 223 -12.16 1.19 10.60
CA PRO A 223 -12.45 -0.11 11.16
C PRO A 223 -11.17 -0.96 11.28
N ASN A 224 -11.05 -1.68 12.40
CA ASN A 224 -9.93 -2.58 12.74
C ASN A 224 -8.56 -1.91 12.92
N THR A 225 -8.51 -0.59 13.07
CA THR A 225 -7.27 0.12 13.42
C THR A 225 -7.09 0.12 14.93
N LYS A 226 -6.54 -0.99 15.44
CA LYS A 226 -5.95 -1.06 16.79
C LYS A 226 -4.45 -1.23 16.58
N SER A 227 -3.79 -0.15 16.18
CA SER A 227 -2.34 -0.24 15.99
C SER A 227 -1.69 -0.63 17.32
N MET A 228 -0.87 -1.66 17.25
CA MET A 228 -0.11 -2.21 18.38
C MET A 228 0.88 -1.18 18.93
N ASP A 229 1.52 -0.46 18.02
CA ASP A 229 2.60 0.51 18.24
C ASP A 229 2.11 1.96 18.42
N GLY A 230 0.79 2.18 18.40
CA GLY A 230 0.18 3.51 18.40
C GLY A 230 0.41 4.32 17.11
N LYS A 231 0.94 3.72 16.04
CA LYS A 231 1.14 4.36 14.74
C LYS A 231 0.54 3.55 13.60
N SER A 232 0.05 4.26 12.60
CA SER A 232 -0.46 3.62 11.39
C SER A 232 -0.16 4.53 10.22
N TYR A 233 0.21 3.93 9.10
CA TYR A 233 0.69 4.67 7.95
C TYR A 233 -0.11 4.31 6.70
N HIS A 234 -0.31 5.29 5.84
CA HIS A 234 -0.90 5.12 4.53
C HIS A 234 0.18 5.30 3.46
N THR A 235 0.07 4.56 2.36
CA THR A 235 0.92 4.76 1.20
C THR A 235 0.10 5.38 0.08
N SER A 236 0.37 6.65 -0.20
CA SER A 236 -0.14 7.35 -1.38
C SER A 236 0.74 7.02 -2.59
N CYS A 237 0.12 6.75 -3.74
CA CYS A 237 0.84 6.43 -4.96
C CYS A 237 0.26 7.18 -6.17
N PHE A 238 1.16 7.67 -7.01
CA PHE A 238 0.82 8.46 -8.17
C PHE A 238 1.59 7.96 -9.38
N LEU A 239 0.90 7.80 -10.51
CA LEU A 239 1.55 7.72 -11.82
C LEU A 239 1.91 9.13 -12.26
N ALA A 240 3.14 9.35 -12.70
CA ALA A 240 3.64 10.65 -13.11
C ALA A 240 4.38 10.57 -14.45
N LEU A 241 4.46 11.70 -15.15
CA LEU A 241 5.44 11.82 -16.23
C LEU A 241 6.86 11.80 -15.65
N PRO A 242 7.82 11.13 -16.31
CA PRO A 242 9.21 11.12 -15.88
C PRO A 242 9.73 12.55 -15.78
N HIS A 243 10.41 12.86 -14.67
CA HIS A 243 11.05 14.16 -14.55
C HIS A 243 12.23 14.21 -15.53
N CYS A 244 12.24 15.17 -16.46
CA CYS A 244 13.46 15.49 -17.21
C CYS A 244 14.40 16.27 -16.28
N SER A 245 15.10 15.56 -15.39
CA SER A 245 16.18 16.11 -14.58
C SER A 245 17.24 16.65 -15.54
N SER A 246 17.24 17.95 -15.82
CA SER A 246 18.29 18.62 -16.56
C SER A 246 19.47 18.82 -15.61
N GLY A 247 20.25 17.76 -15.42
CA GLY A 247 21.46 17.76 -14.60
C GLY A 247 21.17 17.66 -13.10
N SER A 248 21.87 16.74 -12.44
CA SER A 248 21.91 16.61 -11.00
C SER A 248 22.45 17.88 -10.37
N GLN A 249 21.57 18.80 -9.97
CA GLN A 249 21.93 19.73 -8.92
C GLN A 249 21.93 18.94 -7.62
N GLN A 250 23.13 18.64 -7.13
CA GLN A 250 23.35 18.23 -5.74
C GLN A 250 22.58 19.22 -4.84
N GLY A 251 21.46 18.75 -4.29
CA GLY A 251 20.52 19.56 -3.55
C GLY A 251 21.18 20.24 -2.36
N GLY A 252 21.18 21.58 -2.37
CA GLY A 252 21.52 22.37 -1.20
C GLY A 252 20.48 22.12 -0.10
N ARG A 253 20.94 21.91 1.15
CA ARG A 253 20.08 21.81 2.34
C ARG A 253 19.17 23.03 2.43
N THR A 254 17.85 22.85 2.30
CA THR A 254 16.88 23.89 2.66
C THR A 254 16.94 24.12 4.16
N ALA A 255 16.93 25.39 4.57
CA ALA A 255 17.03 25.78 5.97
C ALA A 255 15.84 25.26 6.79
N LEU A 256 16.12 24.78 8.00
CA LEU A 256 15.14 24.33 8.99
C LEU A 256 14.03 25.37 9.21
N SER A 257 12.78 24.98 8.96
CA SER A 257 11.61 25.73 9.43
C SER A 257 11.62 25.74 10.97
N LYS A 258 11.62 26.92 11.58
CA LYS A 258 11.63 27.11 13.05
C LYS A 258 10.23 27.01 13.68
N HIS A 259 9.23 26.52 12.95
CA HIS A 259 7.83 26.59 13.38
C HIS A 259 7.49 25.39 14.29
N SER A 260 7.14 25.66 15.55
CA SER A 260 7.00 24.66 16.62
C SER A 260 5.86 23.65 16.45
N SER A 261 4.95 23.91 15.50
CA SER A 261 3.87 23.00 15.12
C SER A 261 4.34 21.83 14.26
N PHE A 262 5.50 21.93 13.60
CA PHE A 262 6.08 20.83 12.82
C PHE A 262 6.96 19.92 13.70
N LEU A 263 7.55 20.44 14.78
CA LEU A 263 8.56 19.75 15.60
C LEU A 263 8.04 18.63 16.53
N LYS A 264 6.71 18.42 16.64
CA LYS A 264 6.14 17.46 17.62
C LYS A 264 5.60 16.17 17.00
N ALA A 265 5.51 16.08 15.67
CA ALA A 265 5.09 14.91 14.92
C ALA A 265 5.85 14.82 13.57
N ASP A 266 7.16 15.06 13.63
CA ASP A 266 7.99 15.49 12.48
C ASP A 266 8.49 14.35 11.57
N ASN A 267 7.89 13.15 11.64
CA ASN A 267 8.30 12.01 10.82
C ASN A 267 7.09 11.56 9.97
N HIS A 268 7.24 11.55 8.64
CA HIS A 268 6.31 10.99 7.65
C HIS A 268 5.05 11.82 7.32
N LEU A 269 5.20 13.14 7.08
CA LEU A 269 4.15 13.97 6.50
C LEU A 269 4.29 14.05 4.98
N ALA A 270 3.17 13.92 4.27
CA ALA A 270 3.08 14.30 2.87
C ALA A 270 2.12 15.46 2.65
N PHE A 271 2.33 16.15 1.54
CA PHE A 271 1.48 17.20 1.06
C PHE A 271 1.33 17.02 -0.44
N HIS A 272 0.10 16.87 -0.91
CA HIS A 272 -0.21 16.93 -2.32
C HIS A 272 -1.39 17.85 -2.58
N GLN A 273 -1.27 18.71 -3.58
CA GLN A 273 -2.33 19.66 -3.93
C GLN A 273 -2.43 19.84 -5.45
N VAL A 274 -3.65 19.80 -5.96
CA VAL A 274 -3.97 20.13 -7.36
C VAL A 274 -3.73 21.62 -7.60
N ILE A 275 -2.97 21.93 -8.65
CA ILE A 275 -2.68 23.27 -9.11
C ILE A 275 -3.41 23.51 -10.43
N ASP A 276 -3.98 24.71 -10.59
CA ASP A 276 -4.59 25.12 -11.84
C ASP A 276 -3.58 25.03 -13.00
N PRO A 277 -3.84 24.22 -14.04
CA PRO A 277 -2.87 23.94 -15.09
C PRO A 277 -2.70 25.07 -16.12
N THR A 278 -3.29 26.26 -15.91
CA THR A 278 -3.32 27.37 -16.87
C THR A 278 -1.95 27.75 -17.46
N THR A 279 -0.83 27.38 -16.83
CA THR A 279 0.54 27.65 -17.31
C THR A 279 1.34 26.42 -17.75
N LEU A 280 0.88 25.19 -17.50
CA LEU A 280 1.63 23.95 -17.74
C LEU A 280 0.69 22.85 -18.25
N SER A 281 0.22 22.97 -19.50
CA SER A 281 -0.59 21.93 -20.12
C SER A 281 0.28 20.80 -20.68
N ILE A 282 -0.13 19.55 -20.49
CA ILE A 282 0.48 18.40 -21.19
C ILE A 282 0.00 18.27 -22.62
N ASN A 283 0.81 17.64 -23.45
CA ASN A 283 0.46 17.35 -24.83
C ASN A 283 -0.37 16.04 -24.96
N GLU A 284 -0.94 15.81 -26.15
CA GLU A 284 -1.76 14.64 -26.45
C GLU A 284 -0.98 13.32 -26.34
N GLU A 285 0.32 13.32 -26.65
CA GLU A 285 1.17 12.14 -26.57
C GLU A 285 1.38 11.72 -25.10
N GLN A 286 1.64 12.67 -24.22
CA GLN A 286 1.75 12.47 -22.77
C GLN A 286 0.43 11.95 -22.19
N ASN A 287 -0.71 12.50 -22.61
CA ASN A 287 -2.03 11.98 -22.27
C ASN A 287 -2.21 10.51 -22.69
N LYS A 288 -1.82 10.17 -23.92
CA LYS A 288 -1.89 8.80 -24.45
C LYS A 288 -1.06 7.81 -23.62
N ARG A 289 0.05 8.25 -23.01
CA ARG A 289 0.86 7.40 -22.10
C ARG A 289 0.07 7.00 -20.86
N PHE A 290 -0.58 7.95 -20.20
CA PHE A 290 -1.47 7.68 -19.07
C PHE A 290 -2.64 6.77 -19.47
N SER A 291 -3.39 7.12 -20.52
CA SER A 291 -4.52 6.30 -20.95
C SER A 291 -4.12 4.88 -21.33
N ARG A 292 -2.95 4.71 -21.94
CA ARG A 292 -2.41 3.39 -22.28
C ARG A 292 -2.05 2.60 -21.01
N ALA A 293 -1.39 3.23 -20.03
CA ALA A 293 -1.02 2.58 -18.78
C ALA A 293 -2.27 2.15 -17.99
N LEU A 294 -3.21 3.07 -17.80
CA LEU A 294 -4.48 2.77 -17.12
C LEU A 294 -5.24 1.64 -17.80
N ARG A 295 -5.33 1.64 -19.15
CA ARG A 295 -6.04 0.58 -19.87
C ARG A 295 -5.33 -0.77 -19.80
N ILE A 296 -4.01 -0.82 -19.98
CA ILE A 296 -3.26 -2.10 -20.04
C ILE A 296 -3.11 -2.70 -18.64
N LEU A 297 -2.93 -1.87 -17.62
CA LEU A 297 -2.85 -2.30 -16.23
C LEU A 297 -4.23 -2.28 -15.55
N ASP A 298 -5.31 -2.05 -16.30
CA ASP A 298 -6.70 -1.93 -15.82
C ASP A 298 -6.92 -0.94 -14.65
N LEU A 299 -6.02 0.02 -14.46
CA LEU A 299 -6.00 0.93 -13.32
C LEU A 299 -7.05 2.02 -13.46
N LYS A 300 -7.54 2.50 -12.31
CA LYS A 300 -8.46 3.63 -12.21
C LYS A 300 -7.87 4.69 -11.27
N PRO A 301 -8.22 5.98 -11.47
CA PRO A 301 -7.96 6.99 -10.46
C PRO A 301 -8.49 6.52 -9.11
N HIS A 302 -7.65 6.61 -8.08
CA HIS A 302 -7.97 6.11 -6.75
C HIS A 302 -8.03 7.25 -5.74
N TRP A 303 -9.08 7.25 -4.94
CA TRP A 303 -9.24 8.20 -3.85
C TRP A 303 -8.42 7.79 -2.63
N GLN A 304 -7.49 8.63 -2.19
CA GLN A 304 -6.55 8.29 -1.12
C GLN A 304 -7.23 8.32 0.24
N LEU A 305 -6.84 7.39 1.13
CA LEU A 305 -7.46 7.23 2.44
C LEU A 305 -7.30 8.48 3.32
N THR A 306 -6.17 9.17 3.21
CA THR A 306 -5.85 10.37 4.01
C THR A 306 -6.72 11.59 3.63
N GLU A 307 -7.35 11.60 2.45
CA GLU A 307 -8.32 12.65 2.07
C GLU A 307 -9.59 12.62 2.95
N LEU A 308 -9.87 11.46 3.57
CA LEU A 308 -10.99 11.28 4.49
C LEU A 308 -10.89 12.13 5.76
N GLU A 309 -9.67 12.47 6.19
CA GLU A 309 -9.44 13.21 7.42
C GLU A 309 -10.19 14.56 7.42
N THR A 310 -10.22 15.23 6.27
CA THR A 310 -10.92 16.50 6.09
C THR A 310 -12.44 16.39 6.21
N LEU A 311 -12.99 15.19 6.05
CA LEU A 311 -14.43 14.90 6.11
C LEU A 311 -14.88 14.44 7.50
N ILE A 312 -13.94 14.00 8.35
CA ILE A 312 -14.24 13.51 9.71
C ILE A 312 -14.58 14.66 10.68
N LYS A 313 -14.06 15.89 10.44
CA LYS A 313 -14.32 17.08 11.28
C LYS A 313 -14.85 18.26 10.45
N PRO A 314 -15.95 18.94 10.84
CA PRO A 314 -16.91 18.69 11.95
C PRO A 314 -17.95 17.61 11.56
N PRO A 315 -18.83 17.08 12.46
CA PRO A 315 -19.43 15.76 12.33
C PRO A 315 -20.03 15.54 10.95
N ALA A 316 -19.60 14.44 10.32
CA ALA A 316 -20.02 14.05 8.99
C ALA A 316 -21.54 14.24 8.88
N ARG A 317 -21.98 15.16 8.02
CA ARG A 317 -23.39 15.18 7.59
C ARG A 317 -23.68 14.06 6.60
N ASP A 318 -22.66 13.29 6.26
CA ASP A 318 -22.72 12.15 5.36
C ASP A 318 -23.06 10.88 6.16
N ASN A 319 -24.25 10.34 5.89
CA ASN A 319 -24.73 9.09 6.49
C ASN A 319 -23.81 7.90 6.16
N ALA A 320 -23.15 7.91 5.00
CA ALA A 320 -22.25 6.82 4.63
C ALA A 320 -21.00 6.78 5.53
N LEU A 321 -20.49 7.94 5.94
CA LEU A 321 -19.37 8.02 6.88
C LEU A 321 -19.77 7.58 8.30
N TRP A 322 -21.02 7.82 8.70
CA TRP A 322 -21.57 7.31 9.97
C TRP A 322 -21.59 5.78 10.03
N GLU A 323 -21.92 5.13 8.90
CA GLU A 323 -21.98 3.67 8.79
C GLU A 323 -20.60 2.99 8.81
N ILE A 324 -19.53 3.77 8.69
CA ILE A 324 -18.14 3.29 8.73
C ILE A 324 -17.50 3.50 10.11
N CYS A 325 -17.81 4.61 10.75
CA CYS A 325 -17.12 5.11 11.94
C CYS A 325 -17.12 4.09 13.10
N ASP A 326 -15.94 3.74 13.61
CA ASP A 326 -15.78 3.00 14.87
C ASP A 326 -15.91 3.88 16.12
N PHE A 327 -15.83 5.20 15.96
CA PHE A 327 -15.91 6.13 17.08
C PHE A 327 -17.32 6.24 17.67
N GLN A 328 -17.36 6.23 18.99
CA GLN A 328 -18.55 6.48 19.78
C GLN A 328 -18.77 8.00 19.86
N ILE A 329 -19.79 8.52 19.16
CA ILE A 329 -20.54 9.64 19.77
C ILE A 329 -20.93 9.17 21.18
N GLU A 330 -20.98 10.05 22.18
CA GLU A 330 -21.60 9.72 23.47
C GLU A 330 -22.86 8.87 23.23
N ASN A 331 -22.87 7.63 23.78
CA ASN A 331 -23.90 6.58 23.66
C ASN A 331 -23.82 5.59 22.47
N CYS A 332 -22.78 5.59 21.64
CA CYS A 332 -22.64 4.53 20.63
C CYS A 332 -22.14 3.21 21.30
N PRO A 333 -22.78 2.06 21.05
CA PRO A 333 -22.31 0.79 21.58
C PRO A 333 -20.94 0.42 20.98
N GLU A 334 -20.12 -0.32 21.74
CA GLU A 334 -18.88 -0.89 21.21
C GLU A 334 -19.17 -1.75 19.96
N PRO A 335 -18.37 -1.63 18.89
CA PRO A 335 -18.62 -2.37 17.66
C PRO A 335 -18.42 -3.88 17.88
N THR A 336 -19.49 -4.64 17.64
CA THR A 336 -19.46 -6.12 17.64
C THR A 336 -18.60 -6.65 16.48
N LYS A 337 -18.15 -7.92 16.55
CA LYS A 337 -17.41 -8.59 15.44
C LYS A 337 -18.13 -8.48 14.09
N LYS A 338 -19.45 -8.71 14.08
CA LYS A 338 -20.30 -8.59 12.90
C LYS A 338 -20.30 -7.15 12.37
N SER A 339 -20.39 -6.17 13.26
CA SER A 339 -20.36 -4.74 12.91
C SER A 339 -19.01 -4.34 12.30
N ARG A 340 -17.88 -4.86 12.77
CA ARG A 340 -16.56 -4.55 12.18
C ARG A 340 -16.43 -5.03 10.74
N LYS A 341 -16.93 -6.24 10.41
CA LYS A 341 -16.90 -6.74 9.02
C LYS A 341 -17.74 -5.84 8.11
N GLU A 342 -18.96 -5.52 8.55
CA GLU A 342 -19.87 -4.63 7.84
C GLU A 342 -19.26 -3.24 7.62
N LYS A 343 -18.64 -2.65 8.64
CA LYS A 343 -17.93 -1.36 8.53
C LYS A 343 -16.76 -1.39 7.54
N ASN A 344 -16.01 -2.49 7.47
CA ASN A 344 -14.95 -2.65 6.47
C ASN A 344 -15.52 -2.72 5.05
N GLU A 345 -16.63 -3.44 4.86
CA GLU A 345 -17.33 -3.49 3.58
C GLU A 345 -17.87 -2.11 3.19
N ASN A 346 -18.43 -1.36 4.14
CA ASN A 346 -18.89 0.01 3.95
C ASN A 346 -17.73 0.96 3.59
N LEU A 347 -16.58 0.85 4.25
CA LEU A 347 -15.39 1.65 3.91
C LEU A 347 -14.90 1.35 2.49
N LYS A 348 -14.78 0.06 2.13
CA LYS A 348 -14.40 -0.35 0.78
C LYS A 348 -15.39 0.20 -0.26
N GLY A 349 -16.70 0.09 0.01
CA GLY A 349 -17.75 0.64 -0.83
C GLY A 349 -17.65 2.16 -1.00
N TYR A 350 -17.44 2.89 0.10
CA TYR A 350 -17.30 4.34 0.08
C TYR A 350 -16.07 4.80 -0.73
N ILE A 351 -14.91 4.18 -0.51
CA ILE A 351 -13.69 4.47 -1.28
C ILE A 351 -13.91 4.16 -2.76
N ALA A 352 -14.62 3.07 -3.10
CA ALA A 352 -14.93 2.73 -4.48
C ALA A 352 -15.83 3.78 -5.15
N VAL A 353 -16.88 4.25 -4.47
CA VAL A 353 -17.76 5.32 -4.96
C VAL A 353 -16.97 6.61 -5.16
N LYS A 354 -16.15 7.01 -4.17
CA LYS A 354 -15.31 8.21 -4.28
C LYS A 354 -14.27 8.10 -5.40
N SER A 355 -13.67 6.93 -5.59
CA SER A 355 -12.76 6.66 -6.71
C SER A 355 -13.49 6.73 -8.06
N GLU A 356 -14.74 6.29 -8.14
CA GLU A 356 -15.56 6.45 -9.35
C GLU A 356 -15.90 7.92 -9.62
N GLU A 357 -16.24 8.69 -8.58
CA GLU A 357 -16.43 10.14 -8.69
C GLU A 357 -15.16 10.82 -9.18
N LEU A 358 -14.01 10.50 -8.59
CA LEU A 358 -12.70 10.98 -9.00
C LEU A 358 -12.37 10.59 -10.44
N GLY A 359 -12.77 9.39 -10.87
CA GLY A 359 -12.61 8.91 -12.24
C GLY A 359 -13.41 9.68 -13.28
N LYS A 360 -14.41 10.47 -12.88
CA LYS A 360 -15.18 11.36 -13.78
C LYS A 360 -14.47 12.69 -14.05
N GLU A 361 -13.45 13.02 -13.25
CA GLU A 361 -12.65 14.22 -13.45
C GLU A 361 -11.69 14.10 -14.65
N SER A 362 -11.16 15.24 -15.10
CA SER A 362 -10.15 15.25 -16.16
C SER A 362 -8.78 14.87 -15.59
N TRP A 363 -8.24 13.74 -16.04
CA TRP A 363 -6.91 13.25 -15.70
C TRP A 363 -5.97 13.23 -16.92
N PRO A 364 -4.66 13.43 -16.72
CA PRO A 364 -3.96 13.70 -15.46
C PRO A 364 -4.10 15.16 -14.99
N GLN A 365 -3.90 15.39 -13.70
CA GLN A 365 -3.92 16.74 -13.09
C GLN A 365 -2.50 17.20 -12.74
N LEU A 366 -2.27 18.51 -12.77
CA LEU A 366 -1.01 19.09 -12.27
C LEU A 366 -1.08 19.15 -10.75
N MET A 367 -0.11 18.54 -10.06
CA MET A 367 -0.02 18.56 -8.61
C MET A 367 1.37 18.97 -8.13
N VAL A 368 1.41 19.69 -7.02
CA VAL A 368 2.61 19.76 -6.17
C VAL A 368 2.54 18.59 -5.20
N ILE A 369 3.63 17.82 -5.11
CA ILE A 369 3.78 16.70 -4.18
C ILE A 369 5.06 16.94 -3.38
N ALA A 370 4.96 16.96 -2.08
CA ALA A 370 6.09 17.07 -1.16
C ALA A 370 5.92 16.05 -0.05
N SER A 371 7.00 15.49 0.47
CA SER A 371 6.94 14.78 1.75
C SER A 371 8.20 15.02 2.56
N SER A 372 8.07 14.82 3.88
CA SER A 372 9.21 14.80 4.79
C SER A 372 10.18 13.68 4.44
N ASP A 373 9.64 12.55 3.98
CA ASP A 373 10.36 11.32 3.63
C ASP A 373 9.87 10.84 2.25
N VAL A 374 10.62 11.13 1.19
CA VAL A 374 10.31 10.60 -0.15
C VAL A 374 11.21 9.41 -0.42
N VAL A 375 10.60 8.31 -0.84
CA VAL A 375 11.28 7.25 -1.58
C VAL A 375 11.54 7.78 -3.00
N ALA A 376 12.69 8.39 -3.26
CA ALA A 376 13.08 8.76 -4.62
C ALA A 376 14.19 7.80 -5.10
N PRO A 377 14.20 7.40 -6.39
CA PRO A 377 15.37 6.72 -6.93
C PRO A 377 16.59 7.64 -6.77
N ASP A 378 17.67 7.12 -6.16
CA ASP A 378 18.98 7.73 -6.26
C ASP A 378 19.40 7.67 -7.75
N GLU A 379 19.65 8.81 -8.39
CA GLU A 379 20.25 8.86 -9.74
C GLU A 379 21.73 8.47 -9.73
#